data_AF-A0A6C0CL83-F1
#
_entry.id   AF-A0A6C0CL83-F1
#
_cell.length_a   1.000
_cell.length_b   1.000
_cell.length_c   1.000
_cell.angle_alpha   90.00
_cell.angle_beta   90.00
_cell.angle_gamma   90.00
#
_symmetry.space_group_name_H-M   'P 1'
#
loop_
_entity.id
_entity.type
_entity.pdbx_description
1 polymer ?
#
loop_
_entity_poly.entity_id
_entity_poly.type
_entity_poly.pdbx_seq_one_letter_code
_entity_poly.pdbx_strand_id
1 'polypeptide(L)'
;MKLKEILAILKTKYPDIDVEADAVFVKNCLKNPIQKPTEKIQIYTDGSCHGNPSEKAGWGVWIPALNKEMYGSANCMSTSNRMELTAMIKALEWVLADSSEMPTRVYIIHTDSEYTYNALTRDIPVWKKKGWKKANRQPVKNLEYMTRLDGLMGDLLSKRIDYTIRWIKAHSTSADNNHADALANKGSSA
;
A
#
# COMPACT_ATOMS: atom_id res chain seq x y z
N MET A 1 26.69 11.42 -5.67
CA MET A 1 26.46 11.06 -4.25
C MET A 1 27.46 9.96 -3.89
N LYS A 2 28.15 10.05 -2.75
CA LYS A 2 29.16 9.06 -2.34
C LYS A 2 28.48 7.78 -1.84
N LEU A 3 29.13 6.61 -1.94
CA LEU A 3 28.58 5.32 -1.50
C LEU A 3 28.01 5.36 -0.07
N LYS A 4 28.71 6.03 0.86
CA LYS A 4 28.27 6.17 2.25
C LYS A 4 26.93 6.92 2.39
N GLU A 5 26.68 7.93 1.57
CA GLU A 5 25.44 8.71 1.59
C GLU A 5 24.26 7.89 1.04
N ILE A 6 24.48 7.13 -0.03
CA ILE A 6 23.47 6.21 -0.59
C ILE A 6 23.15 5.11 0.41
N LEU A 7 24.17 4.49 1.02
CA LEU A 7 23.96 3.45 2.04
C LEU A 7 23.21 3.99 3.26
N ALA A 8 23.46 5.23 3.67
CA ALA A 8 22.69 5.87 4.75
C ALA A 8 21.22 6.02 4.36
N ILE A 9 20.93 6.58 3.17
CA ILE A 9 19.55 6.73 2.67
C ILE A 9 18.85 5.36 2.55
N LEU A 10 19.54 4.36 2.01
CA LEU A 10 18.98 3.02 1.84
C LEU A 10 18.71 2.34 3.18
N LYS A 11 19.59 2.45 4.18
CA LYS A 11 19.34 1.89 5.52
C LYS A 11 18.25 2.64 6.29
N THR A 12 18.09 3.94 6.05
CA THR A 12 16.97 4.70 6.62
C THR A 12 15.65 4.32 5.96
N LYS A 13 15.63 4.10 4.64
CA LYS A 13 14.42 3.81 3.87
C LYS A 13 14.02 2.33 3.89
N TYR A 14 15.00 1.44 3.96
CA TYR A 14 14.88 -0.01 3.95
C TYR A 14 15.78 -0.58 5.07
N PRO A 15 15.29 -0.61 6.33
CA PRO A 15 16.11 -0.99 7.49
C PRO A 15 16.71 -2.39 7.39
N ASP A 16 15.99 -3.29 6.72
CA ASP A 16 16.36 -4.70 6.56
C ASP A 16 17.12 -5.01 5.26
N ILE A 17 17.56 -3.99 4.51
CA ILE A 17 18.25 -4.19 3.24
C ILE A 17 19.58 -4.93 3.44
N ASP A 18 19.72 -6.09 2.80
CA ASP A 18 20.97 -6.83 2.76
C ASP A 18 21.80 -6.32 1.58
N VAL A 19 22.70 -5.38 1.88
CA VAL A 19 23.55 -4.73 0.89
C VAL A 19 24.45 -5.67 0.08
N GLU A 20 24.74 -6.87 0.59
CA GLU A 20 25.50 -7.88 -0.15
C GLU A 20 24.59 -8.72 -1.05
N ALA A 21 23.46 -9.21 -0.53
CA ALA A 21 22.48 -9.94 -1.33
C ALA A 21 21.82 -9.06 -2.42
N ASP A 22 21.64 -7.78 -2.13
CA ASP A 22 21.03 -6.77 -3.00
C ASP A 22 22.07 -5.92 -3.74
N ALA A 23 23.30 -6.44 -3.94
CA ALA A 23 24.41 -5.69 -4.54
C ALA A 23 24.09 -5.09 -5.92
N VAL A 24 23.20 -5.72 -6.70
CA VAL A 24 22.70 -5.17 -7.98
C VAL A 24 21.89 -3.90 -7.76
N PHE A 25 20.99 -3.92 -6.78
CA PHE A 25 20.17 -2.76 -6.41
C PHE A 25 21.06 -1.62 -5.87
N VAL A 26 22.01 -1.93 -4.98
CA VAL A 26 22.96 -0.95 -4.45
C VAL A 26 23.83 -0.35 -5.56
N LYS A 27 24.41 -1.17 -6.45
CA LYS A 27 25.20 -0.69 -7.61
C LYS A 27 24.39 0.20 -8.53
N ASN A 28 23.13 -0.15 -8.78
CA ASN A 28 22.26 0.68 -9.60
C ASN A 28 21.89 2.01 -8.89
N CYS A 29 21.84 2.07 -7.56
CA CYS A 29 21.64 3.32 -6.81
C CYS A 29 22.87 4.23 -6.88
N LEU A 30 24.07 3.66 -7.00
CA LEU A 30 25.31 4.41 -7.24
C LEU A 30 25.35 5.03 -8.64
N LYS A 31 24.87 4.29 -9.65
CA LYS A 31 24.85 4.73 -11.05
C LYS A 31 23.75 5.77 -11.32
N ASN A 32 22.57 5.58 -10.72
CA ASN A 32 21.42 6.47 -10.84
C ASN A 32 21.05 6.98 -9.45
N PRO A 33 21.53 8.17 -9.05
CA PRO A 33 21.27 8.73 -7.73
C PRO A 33 19.76 8.86 -7.50
N ILE A 34 19.32 8.54 -6.29
CA ILE A 34 17.95 8.80 -5.84
C ILE A 34 17.69 10.30 -6.04
N GLN A 35 16.77 10.64 -6.94
CA GLN A 35 16.45 12.04 -7.25
C GLN A 35 15.73 12.68 -6.06
N LYS A 36 15.98 13.97 -5.85
CA LYS A 36 15.34 14.75 -4.80
C LYS A 36 13.82 14.76 -5.04
N PRO A 37 12.98 14.53 -4.02
CA PRO A 37 11.53 14.61 -4.17
C PRO A 37 11.07 15.95 -4.73
N THR A 38 10.23 15.92 -5.77
CA THR A 38 9.62 17.12 -6.35
C THR A 38 8.27 17.45 -5.72
N GLU A 39 7.53 16.41 -5.31
CA GLU A 39 6.17 16.54 -4.78
C GLU A 39 5.84 15.37 -3.84
N LYS A 40 5.02 15.64 -2.81
CA LYS A 40 4.48 14.62 -1.92
C LYS A 40 2.99 14.42 -2.20
N ILE A 41 2.61 13.21 -2.62
CA ILE A 41 1.23 12.84 -2.93
C ILE A 41 0.62 12.12 -1.73
N GLN A 42 -0.43 12.70 -1.14
CA GLN A 42 -1.24 12.03 -0.13
C GLN A 42 -2.30 11.16 -0.81
N ILE A 43 -2.50 9.95 -0.32
CA ILE A 43 -3.48 8.99 -0.82
C ILE A 43 -4.23 8.46 0.40
N TYR A 44 -5.56 8.42 0.34
CA TYR A 44 -6.40 7.92 1.43
C TYR A 44 -7.21 6.73 0.92
N THR A 45 -7.26 5.65 1.68
CA THR A 45 -7.91 4.41 1.28
C THR A 45 -8.89 3.94 2.36
N ASP A 46 -10.07 3.51 1.95
CA ASP A 46 -11.06 2.94 2.88
C ASP A 46 -11.93 1.84 2.21
N GLY A 47 -12.54 0.99 3.03
CA GLY A 47 -13.46 -0.07 2.63
C GLY A 47 -14.73 -0.09 3.48
N SER A 48 -15.88 -0.28 2.82
CA SER A 48 -17.20 -0.35 3.45
C SER A 48 -17.89 -1.69 3.15
N CYS A 49 -18.68 -2.19 4.10
CA CYS A 49 -19.45 -3.42 3.96
C CYS A 49 -20.72 -3.38 4.84
N HIS A 50 -21.89 -3.36 4.21
CA HIS A 50 -23.19 -3.31 4.88
C HIS A 50 -23.66 -4.70 5.32
N GLY A 51 -23.31 -5.09 6.55
CA GLY A 51 -23.68 -6.39 7.15
C GLY A 51 -22.62 -7.47 6.95
N ASN A 52 -21.43 -7.29 7.53
CA ASN A 52 -20.21 -8.07 7.28
C ASN A 52 -20.31 -9.57 7.67
N PRO A 53 -20.30 -10.54 6.72
CA PRO A 53 -20.06 -10.40 5.27
C PRO A 53 -21.31 -10.08 4.43
N SER A 54 -21.15 -9.25 3.38
CA SER A 54 -22.25 -8.77 2.53
C SER A 54 -21.83 -8.60 1.07
N GLU A 55 -22.79 -8.67 0.16
CA GLU A 55 -22.64 -8.27 -1.25
C GLU A 55 -22.63 -6.74 -1.42
N LYS A 56 -23.25 -6.00 -0.49
CA LYS A 56 -23.22 -4.54 -0.44
C LYS A 56 -21.93 -4.06 0.22
N ALA A 57 -20.84 -4.21 -0.50
CA ALA A 57 -19.49 -3.86 -0.05
C ALA A 57 -18.76 -3.09 -1.15
N GLY A 58 -17.91 -2.14 -0.77
CA GLY A 58 -17.19 -1.30 -1.72
C GLY A 58 -15.91 -0.73 -1.13
N TRP A 59 -15.05 -0.24 -2.01
CA TRP A 59 -13.75 0.32 -1.67
C TRP A 59 -13.61 1.72 -2.27
N GLY A 60 -12.82 2.57 -1.63
CA GLY A 60 -12.59 3.96 -2.03
C GLY A 60 -11.13 4.37 -1.90
N VAL A 61 -10.65 5.15 -2.87
CA VAL A 61 -9.34 5.79 -2.86
C VAL A 61 -9.47 7.26 -3.25
N TRP A 62 -8.93 8.15 -2.42
CA TRP A 62 -8.93 9.59 -2.62
C TRP A 62 -7.51 10.14 -2.71
N ILE A 63 -7.23 10.98 -3.71
CA ILE A 63 -5.94 11.63 -3.93
C ILE A 63 -6.18 13.14 -4.12
N PRO A 64 -6.11 13.93 -3.02
CA PRO A 64 -6.57 15.32 -3.02
C PRO A 64 -5.80 16.23 -3.97
N ALA A 65 -4.47 16.13 -4.00
CA ALA A 65 -3.62 16.98 -4.84
C ALA A 65 -3.92 16.86 -6.35
N LEU A 66 -4.51 15.74 -6.76
CA LEU A 66 -4.87 15.45 -8.15
C LEU A 66 -6.38 15.47 -8.39
N ASN A 67 -7.18 15.81 -7.37
CA ASN A 67 -8.64 15.67 -7.39
C ASN A 67 -9.11 14.33 -7.97
N LYS A 68 -8.41 13.24 -7.60
CA LYS A 68 -8.60 11.92 -8.20
C LYS A 68 -9.33 11.01 -7.24
N GLU A 69 -10.48 10.50 -7.70
CA GLU A 69 -11.32 9.52 -7.02
C GLU A 69 -11.25 8.18 -7.75
N MET A 70 -11.15 7.10 -6.98
CA MET A 70 -11.33 5.74 -7.49
C MET A 70 -12.19 4.97 -6.49
N TYR A 71 -13.17 4.24 -6.98
CA TYR A 71 -14.04 3.42 -6.13
C TYR A 71 -14.64 2.27 -6.93
N GLY A 72 -15.17 1.27 -6.23
CA GLY A 72 -15.88 0.16 -6.84
C GLY A 72 -16.60 -0.72 -5.82
N SER A 73 -17.47 -1.58 -6.32
CA SER A 73 -18.20 -2.57 -5.52
C SER A 73 -17.45 -3.91 -5.45
N ALA A 74 -17.85 -4.75 -4.50
CA ALA A 74 -17.45 -6.15 -4.49
C ALA A 74 -18.23 -6.93 -5.58
N ASN A 75 -17.54 -7.82 -6.29
CA ASN A 75 -18.16 -8.67 -7.31
C ASN A 75 -18.86 -9.91 -6.71
N CYS A 76 -18.76 -10.12 -5.40
CA CYS A 76 -19.35 -11.24 -4.67
C CYS A 76 -19.43 -10.90 -3.17
N MET A 77 -20.01 -11.79 -2.37
CA MET A 77 -20.08 -11.64 -0.92
C MET A 77 -18.69 -11.40 -0.30
N SER A 78 -18.54 -10.25 0.34
CA SER A 78 -17.27 -9.72 0.80
C SER A 78 -17.32 -9.27 2.26
N THR A 79 -16.22 -8.73 2.77
CA THR A 79 -16.07 -8.27 4.16
C THR A 79 -15.42 -6.89 4.18
N SER A 80 -15.57 -6.14 5.28
CA SER A 80 -14.86 -4.85 5.48
C SER A 80 -13.37 -4.99 5.19
N ASN A 81 -12.70 -5.95 5.84
CA ASN A 81 -11.27 -6.22 5.65
C ASN A 81 -10.89 -6.48 4.18
N ARG A 82 -11.75 -7.18 3.42
CA ARG A 82 -11.46 -7.41 1.99
C ARG A 82 -11.55 -6.12 1.19
N MET A 83 -12.49 -5.23 1.52
CA MET A 83 -12.61 -3.94 0.84
C MET A 83 -11.50 -2.97 1.22
N GLU A 84 -11.08 -2.94 2.48
CA GLU A 84 -9.89 -2.18 2.92
C GLU A 84 -8.63 -2.66 2.18
N LEU A 85 -8.44 -3.99 2.06
CA LEU A 85 -7.35 -4.57 1.28
C LEU A 85 -7.45 -4.23 -0.21
N THR A 86 -8.65 -4.26 -0.79
CA THR A 86 -8.86 -3.87 -2.19
C THR A 86 -8.52 -2.39 -2.42
N ALA A 87 -8.95 -1.49 -1.54
CA ALA A 87 -8.63 -0.08 -1.62
C ALA A 87 -7.11 0.15 -1.63
N MET A 88 -6.40 -0.53 -0.72
CA MET A 88 -4.94 -0.48 -0.66
C MET A 88 -4.26 -1.05 -1.91
N ILE A 89 -4.74 -2.19 -2.44
CA ILE A 89 -4.25 -2.74 -3.71
C ILE A 89 -4.40 -1.70 -4.83
N LYS A 90 -5.57 -1.06 -4.93
CA LYS A 90 -5.86 -0.06 -5.97
C LYS A 90 -5.00 1.19 -5.83
N ALA A 91 -4.71 1.62 -4.60
CA ALA A 91 -3.77 2.70 -4.34
C ALA A 91 -2.34 2.34 -4.79
N LEU A 92 -1.84 1.15 -4.45
CA LEU A 92 -0.49 0.71 -4.85
C LEU A 92 -0.36 0.49 -6.36
N GLU A 93 -1.40 -0.05 -7.02
CA GLU A 93 -1.48 -0.16 -8.48
C GLU A 93 -1.41 1.22 -9.14
N TRP A 94 -2.12 2.20 -8.61
CA TRP A 94 -2.07 3.57 -9.11
C TRP A 94 -0.70 4.21 -8.90
N VAL A 95 -0.09 4.05 -7.71
CA VAL A 95 1.27 4.55 -7.43
C VAL A 95 2.29 3.96 -8.43
N LEU A 96 2.18 2.67 -8.73
CA LEU A 96 3.07 2.00 -9.69
C LEU A 96 2.93 2.58 -11.11
N ALA A 97 1.72 2.97 -11.51
CA ALA A 97 1.47 3.62 -12.78
C ALA A 97 1.96 5.09 -12.78
N ASP A 98 1.53 5.91 -11.81
CA ASP A 98 1.87 7.34 -11.72
C ASP A 98 3.38 7.56 -11.64
N SER A 99 4.09 6.75 -10.86
CA SER A 99 5.55 6.83 -10.74
C SER A 99 6.32 6.49 -12.01
N SER A 100 5.69 5.81 -12.98
CA SER A 100 6.33 5.56 -14.28
C SER A 100 6.37 6.83 -15.14
N GLU A 101 5.45 7.77 -14.91
CA GLU A 101 5.40 9.08 -15.57
C GLU A 101 6.06 10.18 -14.71
N MET A 102 5.93 10.06 -13.38
CA MET A 102 6.39 11.03 -12.38
C MET A 102 7.36 10.38 -11.36
N PRO A 103 8.59 10.03 -11.76
CA PRO A 103 9.52 9.22 -10.97
C PRO A 103 10.09 9.91 -9.73
N THR A 104 9.82 11.21 -9.56
CA THR A 104 10.33 12.03 -8.44
C THR A 104 9.30 12.30 -7.34
N ARG A 105 8.07 11.78 -7.50
CA ARG A 105 7.03 11.88 -6.47
C ARG A 105 7.30 10.93 -5.31
N VAL A 106 6.90 11.38 -4.12
CA VAL A 106 6.86 10.57 -2.90
C VAL A 106 5.40 10.36 -2.51
N TYR A 107 4.99 9.12 -2.26
CA TYR A 107 3.61 8.77 -1.98
C TYR A 107 3.41 8.47 -0.49
N ILE A 108 2.38 9.04 0.11
CA ILE A 108 2.01 8.78 1.50
C ILE A 108 0.59 8.24 1.50
N ILE A 109 0.46 6.94 1.78
CA ILE A 109 -0.82 6.22 1.74
C ILE A 109 -1.34 6.09 3.17
N HIS A 110 -2.51 6.64 3.42
CA HIS A 110 -3.21 6.58 4.70
C HIS A 110 -4.30 5.53 4.64
N THR A 111 -4.37 4.72 5.68
CA THR A 111 -5.45 3.78 5.92
C THR A 111 -5.81 3.82 7.40
N ASP A 112 -7.09 3.73 7.72
CA ASP A 112 -7.55 3.53 9.09
C ASP A 112 -7.73 2.06 9.47
N SER A 113 -7.61 1.18 8.48
CA SER A 113 -7.54 -0.27 8.65
C SER A 113 -6.25 -0.67 9.36
N GLU A 114 -6.35 -0.95 10.66
CA GLU A 114 -5.26 -1.56 11.41
C GLU A 114 -4.88 -2.94 10.82
N TYR A 115 -5.86 -3.68 10.28
CA TYR A 115 -5.61 -4.97 9.64
C TYR A 115 -4.72 -4.84 8.39
N THR A 116 -5.04 -3.89 7.50
CA THR A 116 -4.28 -3.62 6.28
C THR A 116 -2.90 -3.04 6.60
N TYR A 117 -2.83 -2.09 7.54
CA TYR A 117 -1.58 -1.51 7.99
C TYR A 117 -0.63 -2.58 8.56
N ASN A 118 -1.13 -3.43 9.45
CA ASN A 118 -0.36 -4.52 10.05
C ASN A 118 0.07 -5.56 9.02
N ALA A 119 -0.79 -5.88 8.05
CA ALA A 119 -0.46 -6.79 6.96
C ALA A 119 0.79 -6.33 6.19
N LEU A 120 0.83 -5.06 5.79
CA LEU A 120 1.91 -4.47 5.01
C LEU A 120 3.19 -4.24 5.81
N THR A 121 3.07 -3.77 7.04
CA THR A 121 4.22 -3.33 7.84
C THR A 121 4.88 -4.43 8.66
N ARG A 122 4.16 -5.53 8.95
CA ARG A 122 4.64 -6.57 9.87
C ARG A 122 4.38 -7.99 9.36
N ASP A 123 3.16 -8.28 8.93
CA ASP A 123 2.73 -9.67 8.87
C ASP A 123 3.11 -10.39 7.56
N ILE A 124 3.04 -9.71 6.40
CA ILE A 124 3.39 -10.29 5.09
C ILE A 124 4.81 -10.88 5.07
N PRO A 125 5.88 -10.18 5.52
CA PRO A 125 7.22 -10.76 5.55
C PRO A 125 7.31 -12.05 6.38
N VAL A 126 6.63 -12.06 7.54
CA VAL A 126 6.61 -13.22 8.44
C VAL A 126 5.84 -14.39 7.82
N TRP A 127 4.68 -14.13 7.21
CA TRP A 127 3.86 -15.14 6.57
C TRP A 127 4.54 -15.73 5.34
N LYS A 128 5.18 -14.90 4.52
CA LYS A 128 5.97 -15.34 3.35
C LYS A 128 7.08 -16.29 3.77
N LYS A 129 7.85 -15.95 4.82
CA LYS A 129 8.89 -16.83 5.39
C LYS A 129 8.34 -18.17 5.90
N LYS A 130 7.08 -18.18 6.37
CA LYS A 130 6.37 -19.39 6.84
C LYS A 130 5.57 -20.10 5.74
N GLY A 131 5.80 -19.78 4.47
CA GLY A 131 5.09 -20.40 3.35
C GLY A 131 3.59 -20.13 3.37
N TRP A 132 3.19 -18.94 3.81
CA TRP A 132 1.81 -18.46 3.87
C TRP A 132 0.87 -19.26 4.77
N LYS A 133 1.42 -19.88 5.82
CA LYS A 133 0.68 -20.71 6.78
C LYS A 133 0.76 -20.14 8.20
N LYS A 134 -0.33 -20.31 8.94
CA LYS A 134 -0.41 -20.09 10.39
C LYS A 134 0.25 -21.24 11.15
N ALA A 135 0.43 -21.07 12.46
CA ALA A 135 1.00 -22.11 13.34
C ALA A 135 0.25 -23.45 13.28
N ASN A 136 -1.08 -23.40 13.09
CA ASN A 136 -1.94 -24.58 12.92
C ASN A 136 -1.91 -25.16 11.49
N ARG A 137 -0.91 -24.81 10.67
CA ARG A 137 -0.71 -25.24 9.27
C ARG A 137 -1.78 -24.82 8.27
N GLN A 138 -2.81 -24.10 8.71
CA GLN A 138 -3.82 -23.55 7.82
C GLN A 138 -3.28 -22.32 7.07
N PRO A 139 -3.77 -22.05 5.85
CA PRO A 139 -3.44 -20.81 5.14
C PRO A 139 -3.77 -19.56 5.99
N VAL A 140 -3.02 -18.48 5.75
CA VAL A 140 -3.37 -17.17 6.32
C VAL A 140 -4.69 -16.66 5.74
N LYS A 141 -5.43 -15.87 6.52
CA LYS A 141 -6.69 -15.28 6.05
C LYS A 141 -6.42 -14.31 4.90
N ASN A 142 -7.31 -14.26 3.92
CA ASN A 142 -7.20 -13.38 2.74
C ASN A 142 -5.90 -13.58 1.95
N LEU A 143 -5.44 -14.83 1.84
CA LEU A 143 -4.16 -15.17 1.20
C LEU A 143 -3.98 -14.52 -0.18
N GLU A 144 -5.02 -14.55 -1.03
CA GLU A 144 -5.00 -13.96 -2.37
C GLU A 144 -4.68 -12.45 -2.36
N TYR A 145 -5.18 -11.71 -1.36
CA TYR A 145 -4.89 -10.28 -1.18
C TYR A 145 -3.47 -10.08 -0.67
N MET A 146 -3.04 -10.93 0.27
CA MET A 146 -1.70 -10.83 0.86
C MET A 146 -0.60 -11.09 -0.17
N THR A 147 -0.78 -12.09 -1.03
CA THR A 147 0.16 -12.38 -2.12
C THR A 147 0.15 -11.27 -3.18
N ARG A 148 -1.02 -10.69 -3.49
CA ARG A 148 -1.12 -9.54 -4.39
C ARG A 148 -0.39 -8.31 -3.84
N LEU A 149 -0.58 -8.00 -2.55
CA LEU A 149 0.12 -6.91 -1.87
C LEU A 149 1.63 -7.14 -1.83
N ASP A 150 2.09 -8.36 -1.52
CA ASP A 150 3.52 -8.72 -1.56
C ASP A 150 4.14 -8.49 -2.94
N GLY A 151 3.44 -8.89 -4.01
CA GLY A 151 3.87 -8.63 -5.38
C GLY A 151 4.01 -7.14 -5.68
N LEU A 152 2.98 -6.35 -5.36
CA LEU A 152 2.99 -4.90 -5.58
C LEU A 152 4.10 -4.19 -4.78
N MET A 153 4.30 -4.58 -3.51
CA MET A 153 5.42 -4.04 -2.70
C MET A 153 6.78 -4.38 -3.31
N GLY A 154 6.94 -5.61 -3.85
CA GLY A 154 8.13 -6.02 -4.58
C GLY A 154 8.35 -5.20 -5.85
N ASP A 155 7.30 -4.94 -6.63
CA ASP A 155 7.37 -4.11 -7.83
C ASP A 155 7.77 -2.67 -7.48
N LEU A 156 7.16 -2.07 -6.46
CA LEU A 156 7.49 -0.73 -5.99
C LEU A 156 8.94 -0.62 -5.53
N LEU A 157 9.43 -1.62 -4.78
CA LEU A 157 10.81 -1.72 -4.35
C LEU A 157 11.77 -1.83 -5.54
N SER A 158 11.47 -2.70 -6.50
CA SER A 158 12.31 -2.92 -7.69
C SER A 158 12.46 -1.65 -8.53
N LYS A 159 11.39 -0.86 -8.62
CA LYS A 159 11.34 0.43 -9.32
C LYS A 159 11.80 1.63 -8.47
N ARG A 160 12.18 1.41 -7.20
CA ARG A 160 12.68 2.44 -6.26
C ARG A 160 11.68 3.54 -5.95
N ILE A 161 10.40 3.21 -6.01
CA ILE A 161 9.34 4.16 -5.79
C ILE A 161 9.32 4.54 -4.31
N ASP A 162 9.30 5.83 -4.01
CA ASP A 162 9.27 6.33 -2.65
C ASP A 162 7.85 6.37 -2.13
N TYR A 163 7.52 5.48 -1.18
CA TYR A 163 6.22 5.49 -0.55
C TYR A 163 6.30 5.20 0.95
N THR A 164 5.30 5.63 1.70
CA THR A 164 5.12 5.31 3.11
C THR A 164 3.65 4.98 3.36
N ILE A 165 3.40 3.94 4.16
CA ILE A 165 2.06 3.61 4.65
C ILE A 165 1.91 4.21 6.05
N ARG A 166 0.81 4.93 6.29
CA ARG A 166 0.46 5.51 7.58
C ARG A 166 -0.87 4.95 8.06
N TRP A 167 -0.88 4.48 9.29
CA TRP A 167 -2.11 4.23 9.99
C TRP A 167 -2.64 5.54 10.57
N ILE A 168 -3.91 5.81 10.34
CA ILE A 168 -4.65 6.90 10.96
C ILE A 168 -5.79 6.34 11.79
N LYS A 169 -6.21 7.09 12.81
CA LYS A 169 -7.33 6.64 13.64
C LYS A 169 -8.63 6.68 12.82
N ALA A 170 -9.34 5.56 12.77
CA ALA A 170 -10.68 5.47 12.18
C ALA A 170 -11.61 6.52 12.78
N HIS A 171 -12.50 7.08 11.96
CA HIS A 171 -13.42 8.17 12.33
C HIS A 171 -12.72 9.41 12.94
N SER A 172 -11.43 9.60 12.67
CA SER A 172 -10.80 10.89 12.93
C SER A 172 -11.42 11.96 12.04
N THR A 173 -11.44 13.21 12.48
CA THR A 173 -12.04 14.35 11.77
C THR A 173 -11.27 14.76 10.49
N SER A 174 -10.51 13.85 9.88
CA SER A 174 -9.79 14.10 8.64
C SER A 174 -10.77 14.12 7.48
N ALA A 175 -10.96 15.31 6.88
CA ALA A 175 -11.84 15.49 5.72
C ALA A 175 -11.47 14.52 4.58
N ASP A 176 -10.18 14.28 4.36
CA ASP A 176 -9.71 13.39 3.29
C ASP A 176 -9.98 11.90 3.58
N ASN A 177 -9.93 11.47 4.85
CA ASN A 177 -10.31 10.10 5.19
C ASN A 177 -11.82 9.90 5.03
N ASN A 178 -12.60 10.89 5.48
CA ASN A 178 -14.06 10.88 5.30
C ASN A 178 -14.44 10.88 3.82
N HIS A 179 -13.63 11.49 2.95
CA HIS A 179 -13.83 11.42 1.50
C HIS A 179 -13.59 10.01 0.97
N ALA A 180 -12.53 9.32 1.42
CA ALA A 180 -12.29 7.92 1.07
C ALA A 180 -13.42 6.98 1.57
N ASP A 181 -13.92 7.20 2.79
CA ASP A 181 -15.10 6.50 3.34
C ASP A 181 -16.34 6.74 2.49
N ALA A 182 -16.61 7.99 2.11
CA ALA A 182 -17.74 8.34 1.25
C ALA A 182 -17.65 7.63 -0.11
N LEU A 183 -16.45 7.53 -0.69
CA LEU A 183 -16.20 6.77 -1.91
C LEU A 183 -16.42 5.26 -1.72
N ALA A 184 -15.99 4.69 -0.60
CA ALA A 184 -16.21 3.28 -0.28
C ALA A 184 -17.71 2.97 -0.11
N ASN A 185 -18.44 3.84 0.60
CA ASN A 185 -19.89 3.75 0.76
C ASN A 185 -20.64 3.91 -0.57
N LYS A 186 -20.19 4.83 -1.43
CA LYS A 186 -20.70 4.97 -2.80
C LYS A 186 -20.49 3.67 -3.59
N GLY A 187 -19.31 3.07 -3.52
CA GLY A 187 -19.03 1.78 -4.14
C GLY A 187 -19.92 0.66 -3.61
N SER A 188 -20.19 0.62 -2.31
CA SER A 188 -21.03 -0.42 -1.70
C SER A 188 -22.52 -0.33 -2.03
N SER A 189 -22.95 0.81 -2.58
CA SER A 189 -24.33 1.11 -2.96
C SER A 189 -24.60 1.04 -4.47
N ALA A 190 -23.56 0.77 -5.26
CA ALA A 190 -23.60 0.67 -6.72
C ALA A 190 -23.92 -0.76 -7.18
#